data_AF-A0A976JLQ9-F1
#
_entry.id   AF-A0A976JLQ9-F1
#
_cell.length_a   1.000
_cell.length_b   1.000
_cell.length_c   1.000
_cell.angle_alpha   90.00
_cell.angle_beta   90.00
_cell.angle_gamma   90.00
#
_symmetry.space_group_name_H-M   'P 1'
#
loop_
_entity.id
_entity.type
_entity.pdbx_description
1 polymer ?
#
loop_
_entity_poly.entity_id
_entity_poly.type
_entity_poly.pdbx_seq_one_letter_code
_entity_poly.pdbx_strand_id
1 'polypeptide(L)'
;REDRGLTNEELHKCTYHVHIPSNPEYSSLNLAAAVQVLCYEVRMASLANADGKLPPLNEWDVPPARAEDLEMYFQHLEQALVDIGFHSRDNPRQTMARLRRLYSRIRLDEMELSILRGVLTAMQNLAHKMRQLTQEKSDKPGDSQF
;
A
#
# COMPACT_ATOMS: atom_id res chain seq x y z
N ARG A 1 -24.49 -2.43 -0.33
CA ARG A 1 -24.64 -1.87 1.04
C ARG A 1 -24.95 -0.40 0.87
N GLU A 2 -26.13 0.03 1.27
CA GLU A 2 -26.57 1.44 1.16
C GLU A 2 -26.59 2.11 2.54
N ASP A 3 -26.76 1.33 3.60
CA ASP A 3 -26.93 1.76 4.98
C ASP A 3 -25.61 1.96 5.76
N ARG A 4 -24.52 1.29 5.37
CA ARG A 4 -23.28 1.23 6.17
C ARG A 4 -21.99 1.65 5.46
N GLY A 5 -22.06 2.01 4.18
CA GLY A 5 -20.88 2.38 3.39
C GLY A 5 -19.79 1.29 3.37
N LEU A 6 -18.53 1.72 3.23
CA LEU A 6 -17.33 0.88 3.32
C LEU A 6 -16.80 0.86 4.75
N THR A 7 -16.27 -0.30 5.15
CA THR A 7 -15.54 -0.47 6.42
C THR A 7 -14.16 0.20 6.36
N ASN A 8 -13.54 0.43 7.54
CA ASN A 8 -12.17 0.97 7.60
C ASN A 8 -11.16 0.09 6.85
N GLU A 9 -11.30 -1.23 6.93
CA GLU A 9 -10.44 -2.18 6.22
C GLU A 9 -10.57 -2.05 4.70
N GLU A 10 -11.80 -1.87 4.20
CA GLU A 10 -12.05 -1.62 2.78
C GLU A 10 -11.51 -0.25 2.35
N LEU A 11 -11.73 0.80 3.15
CA LEU A 11 -11.22 2.14 2.88
C LEU A 11 -9.69 2.19 2.84
N HIS A 12 -9.00 1.36 3.63
CA HIS A 12 -7.54 1.26 3.61
C HIS A 12 -6.96 0.64 2.33
N LYS A 13 -7.78 -0.05 1.54
CA LYS A 13 -7.38 -0.60 0.23
C LYS A 13 -7.58 0.40 -0.91
N CYS A 14 -8.37 1.45 -0.71
CA CYS A 14 -8.61 2.46 -1.73
C CYS A 14 -7.44 3.44 -1.84
N THR A 15 -6.99 3.72 -3.07
CA THR A 15 -5.96 4.73 -3.34
C THR A 15 -6.49 6.16 -3.13
N TYR A 16 -7.76 6.38 -3.45
CA TYR A 16 -8.44 7.67 -3.32
C TYR A 16 -9.77 7.49 -2.60
N HIS A 17 -10.14 8.49 -1.82
CA HIS A 17 -11.48 8.64 -1.26
C HIS A 17 -12.15 9.80 -1.96
N VAL A 18 -13.32 9.55 -2.55
CA VAL A 18 -14.11 10.57 -3.25
C VAL A 18 -15.28 10.95 -2.36
N HIS A 19 -15.45 12.25 -2.16
CA HIS A 19 -16.57 12.82 -1.43
C HIS A 19 -17.42 13.67 -2.38
N ILE A 20 -18.69 13.33 -2.54
CA ILE A 20 -19.64 14.13 -3.32
C ILE A 20 -20.14 15.26 -2.42
N PRO A 21 -19.89 16.54 -2.76
CA PRO A 21 -20.45 17.66 -2.01
C PRO A 21 -21.97 17.54 -1.92
N SER A 22 -22.48 17.56 -0.70
CA SER A 22 -23.89 17.34 -0.38
C SER A 22 -24.31 18.24 0.78
N ASN A 23 -25.60 18.25 1.12
CA ASN A 23 -26.10 19.04 2.25
C ASN A 23 -25.41 18.57 3.55
N PRO A 24 -24.72 19.44 4.32
CA PRO A 24 -24.07 19.05 5.57
C PRO A 24 -25.02 18.42 6.61
N GLU A 25 -26.30 18.83 6.62
CA GLU A 25 -27.32 18.28 7.52
C GLU A 25 -27.90 16.94 7.03
N TYR A 26 -27.70 16.62 5.75
CA TYR A 26 -28.17 15.39 5.11
C TYR A 26 -27.24 14.99 3.95
N SER A 27 -26.10 14.40 4.29
CA SER A 27 -24.99 14.14 3.36
C SER A 27 -25.01 12.74 2.74
N SER A 28 -25.88 11.86 3.23
CA SER A 28 -26.02 10.50 2.71
C SER A 28 -26.88 10.50 1.45
N LEU A 29 -26.22 10.36 0.30
CA LEU A 29 -26.90 10.05 -0.95
C LEU A 29 -27.30 8.57 -0.97
N ASN A 30 -28.40 8.27 -1.65
CA ASN A 30 -28.71 6.89 -2.00
C ASN A 30 -27.65 6.36 -2.98
N LEU A 31 -27.47 5.04 -3.01
CA LEU A 31 -26.38 4.42 -3.77
C LEU A 31 -26.51 4.72 -5.26
N ALA A 32 -27.74 4.69 -5.80
CA ALA A 32 -27.98 4.94 -7.22
C ALA A 32 -27.61 6.38 -7.64
N ALA A 33 -27.95 7.40 -6.84
CA ALA A 33 -27.58 8.79 -7.15
C ALA A 33 -26.08 9.01 -7.03
N ALA A 34 -25.42 8.44 -6.01
CA ALA A 34 -23.98 8.53 -5.86
C ALA A 34 -23.25 7.93 -7.08
N VAL A 35 -23.68 6.74 -7.53
CA VAL A 35 -23.15 6.11 -8.76
C VAL A 35 -23.43 6.96 -10.00
N GLN A 36 -24.65 7.48 -10.15
CA GLN A 36 -25.04 8.30 -11.29
C GLN A 36 -24.18 9.57 -11.42
N VAL A 37 -23.92 10.27 -10.30
CA VAL A 37 -23.06 11.47 -10.27
C VAL A 37 -21.64 11.11 -10.68
N LEU A 38 -21.07 10.03 -10.12
CA LEU A 38 -19.71 9.59 -10.48
C LEU A 38 -19.61 9.21 -11.96
N CYS A 39 -20.58 8.47 -12.50
CA CYS A 39 -20.61 8.11 -13.91
C CYS A 39 -20.71 9.34 -14.82
N TYR A 40 -21.50 10.35 -14.42
CA TYR A 40 -21.61 11.61 -15.15
C TYR A 40 -20.27 12.36 -15.19
N GLU A 41 -19.60 12.53 -14.05
CA GLU A 41 -18.29 13.21 -14.00
C GLU A 41 -17.23 12.49 -14.83
N VAL A 42 -17.19 11.16 -14.78
CA VAL A 42 -16.29 10.34 -15.62
C VAL A 42 -16.58 10.54 -17.12
N ARG A 43 -17.87 10.59 -17.50
CA ARG A 43 -18.29 10.86 -18.89
C ARG A 43 -17.84 12.25 -19.35
N MET A 44 -18.03 13.26 -18.51
CA MET A 44 -17.63 14.64 -18.82
C MET A 44 -16.11 14.77 -18.96
N ALA A 45 -15.34 14.13 -18.07
CA ALA A 45 -13.88 14.08 -18.16
C ALA A 45 -13.42 13.36 -19.44
N SER A 46 -14.07 12.24 -19.82
CA SER A 46 -13.77 11.54 -21.07
C SER A 46 -14.00 12.40 -22.31
N LEU A 47 -15.10 13.17 -22.36
CA LEU A 47 -15.36 14.12 -23.44
C LEU A 47 -14.32 15.24 -23.46
N ALA A 48 -13.99 15.81 -22.31
CA ALA A 48 -12.95 16.83 -22.21
C ALA A 48 -11.58 16.31 -22.68
N ASN A 49 -11.25 15.05 -22.39
CA ASN A 49 -10.04 14.41 -22.87
C ASN A 49 -10.03 14.28 -24.40
N ALA A 50 -11.14 13.84 -25.00
CA ALA A 50 -11.28 13.72 -26.45
C ALA A 50 -11.15 15.08 -27.16
N ASP A 51 -11.60 16.16 -26.51
CA ASP A 51 -11.45 17.53 -26.96
C ASP A 51 -10.05 18.12 -26.67
N GLY A 52 -9.12 17.36 -26.08
CA GLY A 52 -7.78 17.83 -25.69
C GLY A 52 -7.77 18.90 -24.59
N LYS A 53 -8.87 19.02 -23.81
CA LYS A 53 -9.02 20.02 -22.75
C LYS A 53 -8.43 19.58 -21.40
N LEU A 54 -8.13 18.29 -21.25
CA LEU A 54 -7.45 17.78 -20.08
C LEU A 54 -5.93 17.84 -20.29
N PRO A 55 -5.14 18.12 -19.23
CA PRO A 55 -3.70 17.98 -19.29
C PRO A 55 -3.35 16.54 -19.70
N PRO A 56 -2.27 16.34 -20.48
CA PRO A 56 -1.81 15.00 -20.80
C PRO A 56 -1.59 14.25 -19.49
N LEU A 57 -2.18 13.06 -19.38
CA LEU A 57 -1.80 12.12 -18.33
C LEU A 57 -0.32 11.86 -18.56
N ASN A 58 0.54 12.29 -17.63
CA ASN A 58 1.98 12.05 -17.68
C ASN A 58 2.21 10.63 -18.19
N GLU A 59 2.82 10.49 -19.36
CA GLU A 59 3.17 9.19 -19.91
C GLU A 59 4.21 8.62 -18.95
N TRP A 60 3.80 7.66 -18.12
CA TRP A 60 4.75 6.90 -17.34
C TRP A 60 5.49 6.00 -18.32
N ASP A 61 6.80 6.16 -18.45
CA ASP A 61 7.65 5.33 -19.31
C ASP A 61 7.52 3.84 -18.94
N VAL A 62 7.15 3.56 -17.70
CA VAL A 62 6.89 2.22 -17.15
C VAL A 62 5.44 2.16 -16.63
N PRO A 63 4.69 1.07 -16.89
CA PRO A 63 3.34 0.92 -16.38
C PRO A 63 3.25 1.03 -14.85
N PRO A 64 2.17 1.61 -14.30
CA PRO A 64 1.93 1.61 -12.86
C PRO A 64 1.82 0.18 -12.33
N ALA A 65 2.34 -0.07 -11.13
CA ALA A 65 2.27 -1.37 -10.50
C ALA A 65 0.81 -1.81 -10.29
N ARG A 66 0.54 -3.09 -10.54
CA ARG A 66 -0.79 -3.67 -10.33
C ARG A 66 -1.12 -3.68 -8.83
N ALA A 67 -2.41 -3.53 -8.53
CA ALA A 67 -2.90 -3.56 -7.15
C ALA A 67 -2.54 -4.87 -6.42
N GLU A 68 -2.55 -6.00 -7.13
CA GLU A 68 -2.18 -7.31 -6.61
C GLU A 68 -0.69 -7.37 -6.22
N ASP A 69 0.19 -6.81 -7.05
CA ASP A 69 1.63 -6.77 -6.78
C ASP A 69 1.98 -5.83 -5.62
N LEU A 70 1.27 -4.70 -5.51
CA LEU A 70 1.37 -3.80 -4.36
C LEU A 70 0.94 -4.49 -3.05
N GLU A 71 -0.13 -5.29 -3.08
CA GLU A 71 -0.57 -6.03 -1.90
C GLU A 71 0.46 -7.10 -1.49
N MET A 72 1.03 -7.83 -2.45
CA MET A 72 2.14 -8.76 -2.19
C MET A 72 3.38 -8.04 -1.63
N TYR A 73 3.68 -6.85 -2.12
CA TYR A 73 4.74 -6.01 -1.56
C TYR A 73 4.46 -5.62 -0.11
N PHE A 74 3.23 -5.21 0.24
CA PHE A 74 2.91 -4.86 1.63
C PHE A 74 3.03 -6.04 2.59
N GLN A 75 2.66 -7.25 2.15
CA GLN A 75 2.87 -8.47 2.94
C GLN A 75 4.36 -8.76 3.14
N HIS A 76 5.16 -8.63 2.07
CA HIS A 76 6.62 -8.79 2.14
C HIS A 76 7.27 -7.75 3.05
N LEU A 77 6.86 -6.48 2.94
CA LEU A 77 7.34 -5.38 3.76
C LEU A 77 7.06 -5.64 5.24
N GLU A 78 5.84 -6.03 5.58
CA GLU A 78 5.47 -6.34 6.96
C GLU A 78 6.33 -7.48 7.51
N GLN A 79 6.49 -8.55 6.74
CA GLN A 79 7.32 -9.69 7.14
C GLN A 79 8.78 -9.29 7.35
N ALA A 80 9.36 -8.50 6.44
CA ALA A 80 10.73 -8.01 6.56
C ALA A 80 10.92 -7.12 7.79
N LEU A 81 9.95 -6.24 8.09
CA LEU A 81 9.98 -5.38 9.27
C LEU A 81 9.86 -6.17 10.58
N VAL A 82 9.10 -7.27 10.58
CA VAL A 82 9.04 -8.21 11.71
C VAL A 82 10.37 -8.94 11.85
N ASP A 83 10.96 -9.39 10.74
CA ASP A 83 12.19 -10.16 10.75
C ASP A 83 13.40 -9.39 11.32
N ILE A 84 13.44 -8.08 11.12
CA ILE A 84 14.48 -7.20 11.69
C ILE A 84 14.13 -6.67 13.09
N GLY A 85 12.96 -7.03 13.63
CA GLY A 85 12.51 -6.60 14.96
C GLY A 85 11.98 -5.16 15.03
N PHE A 86 11.74 -4.49 13.89
CA PHE A 86 11.17 -3.13 13.86
C PHE A 86 9.66 -3.11 14.13
N HIS A 87 8.96 -4.13 13.64
CA HIS A 87 7.51 -4.31 13.80
C HIS A 87 7.22 -5.56 14.63
N SER A 88 6.18 -5.51 15.47
CA SER A 88 5.69 -6.66 16.23
C SER A 88 4.22 -6.85 15.89
N ARG A 89 3.83 -8.06 15.46
CA ARG A 89 2.44 -8.36 15.10
C ARG A 89 1.48 -8.19 16.29
N ASP A 90 1.99 -8.38 17.50
CA ASP A 90 1.21 -8.32 18.75
C ASP A 90 0.92 -6.89 19.23
N ASN A 91 1.57 -5.89 18.64
CA ASN A 91 1.30 -4.49 18.92
C ASN A 91 1.00 -3.78 17.60
N PRO A 92 -0.28 -3.76 17.14
CA PRO A 92 -0.68 -3.19 15.87
C PRO A 92 -0.54 -1.67 15.91
N ARG A 93 0.71 -1.18 15.84
CA ARG A 93 1.02 0.21 15.56
C ARG A 93 0.42 0.54 14.20
N GLN A 94 -0.05 1.77 14.03
CA GLN A 94 -0.53 2.29 12.73
C GLN A 94 0.55 2.34 11.63
N THR A 95 1.72 1.71 11.85
CA THR A 95 2.86 1.66 10.94
C THR A 95 2.45 1.13 9.58
N MET A 96 1.88 -0.07 9.48
CA MET A 96 1.48 -0.64 8.18
C MET A 96 0.42 0.22 7.49
N ALA A 97 -0.56 0.74 8.23
CA ALA A 97 -1.57 1.65 7.69
C ALA A 97 -0.98 2.99 7.20
N ARG A 98 0.10 3.48 7.82
CA ARG A 98 0.82 4.69 7.39
C ARG A 98 1.71 4.41 6.18
N LEU A 99 2.40 3.27 6.14
CA LEU A 99 3.21 2.85 5.01
C LEU A 99 2.36 2.59 3.77
N ARG A 100 1.22 1.88 3.90
CA ARG A 100 0.25 1.71 2.81
C ARG A 100 -0.17 3.06 2.24
N ARG A 101 -0.61 4.00 3.10
CA ARG A 101 -0.96 5.37 2.68
C ARG A 101 0.20 6.13 2.05
N LEU A 102 1.44 5.93 2.49
CA LEU A 102 2.62 6.55 1.89
C LEU A 102 2.79 6.07 0.45
N TYR A 103 2.91 4.76 0.25
CA TYR A 103 3.19 4.18 -1.06
C TYR A 103 2.02 4.31 -2.05
N SER A 104 0.77 4.28 -1.58
CA SER A 104 -0.40 4.54 -2.43
C SER A 104 -0.42 5.95 -3.04
N ARG A 105 0.19 6.95 -2.38
CA ARG A 105 0.28 8.32 -2.92
C ARG A 105 1.38 8.49 -3.96
N ILE A 106 2.43 7.66 -3.90
CA ILE A 106 3.57 7.74 -4.81
C ILE A 106 3.17 7.22 -6.21
N ARG A 107 2.19 6.31 -6.29
CA ARG A 107 1.76 5.64 -7.53
C ARG A 107 2.92 4.89 -8.20
N LEU A 108 3.55 3.99 -7.44
CA LEU A 108 4.70 3.22 -7.89
C LEU A 108 4.49 2.55 -9.25
N ASP A 109 5.52 2.53 -10.07
CA ASP A 109 5.59 1.72 -11.27
C ASP A 109 6.08 0.28 -10.98
N GLU A 110 5.99 -0.60 -11.97
CA GLU A 110 6.44 -1.99 -11.84
C GLU A 110 7.95 -2.13 -11.52
N MET A 111 8.78 -1.23 -12.05
CA MET A 111 10.23 -1.24 -11.86
C MET A 111 10.62 -0.79 -10.46
N GLU A 112 10.05 0.32 -9.98
CA GLU A 112 10.20 0.82 -8.62
C GLU A 112 9.76 -0.22 -7.59
N LEU A 113 8.63 -0.89 -7.83
CA LEU A 113 8.16 -1.96 -6.96
C LEU A 113 9.14 -3.13 -6.92
N SER A 114 9.70 -3.53 -8.06
CA SER A 114 10.72 -4.58 -8.15
C SER A 114 11.97 -4.22 -7.35
N ILE A 115 12.46 -2.98 -7.48
CA ILE A 115 13.60 -2.47 -6.70
C ILE A 115 13.30 -2.55 -5.20
N LEU A 116 12.13 -2.07 -4.76
CA LEU A 116 11.73 -2.11 -3.36
C LEU A 116 11.67 -3.55 -2.82
N ARG A 117 11.12 -4.51 -3.58
CA ARG A 117 11.13 -5.93 -3.20
C ARG A 117 12.54 -6.51 -3.14
N GLY A 118 13.43 -6.08 -4.04
CA GLY A 118 14.86 -6.43 -3.99
C GLY A 118 15.52 -5.97 -2.67
N VAL A 119 15.24 -4.73 -2.24
CA VAL A 119 15.73 -4.19 -0.95
C VAL A 119 15.22 -5.03 0.22
N LEU A 120 13.93 -5.37 0.25
CA LEU A 120 13.35 -6.20 1.32
C LEU A 120 13.98 -7.59 1.36
N THR A 121 14.23 -8.20 0.21
CA THR A 121 14.90 -9.50 0.10
C THR A 121 16.33 -9.42 0.66
N ALA A 122 17.09 -8.39 0.31
CA ALA A 122 18.43 -8.17 0.84
C ALA A 122 18.43 -7.97 2.37
N MET A 123 17.47 -7.21 2.89
CA MET A 123 17.30 -7.01 4.34
C MET A 123 17.02 -8.34 5.07
N GLN A 124 16.12 -9.17 4.55
CA GLN A 124 15.80 -10.46 5.16
C GLN A 124 16.97 -11.43 5.09
N ASN A 125 17.71 -11.48 3.98
CA ASN A 125 18.92 -12.30 3.87
C ASN A 125 19.97 -11.90 4.92
N LEU A 126 20.16 -10.59 5.14
CA LEU A 126 21.05 -10.08 6.18
C LEU A 126 20.57 -10.50 7.57
N ALA A 127 19.29 -10.31 7.86
CA ALA A 127 18.69 -10.70 9.15
C ALA A 127 18.86 -12.21 9.41
N HIS A 128 18.63 -13.04 8.40
CA HIS A 128 18.81 -14.49 8.51
C HIS A 128 20.27 -14.87 8.79
N LYS A 129 21.22 -14.27 8.07
CA LYS A 129 22.66 -14.48 8.29
C LYS A 129 23.09 -14.07 9.70
N MET A 130 22.58 -12.95 10.22
CA MET A 130 22.87 -12.51 11.59
C MET A 130 22.32 -13.47 12.66
N ARG A 131 21.12 -14.03 12.47
CA ARG A 131 20.55 -15.03 13.38
C ARG A 131 21.39 -16.30 13.42
N GLN A 132 21.82 -16.81 12.26
CA GLN A 132 22.70 -17.98 12.18
C GLN A 132 24.03 -17.75 12.91
N LEU A 133 24.68 -16.60 12.68
CA LEU A 133 25.93 -16.24 13.35
C LEU A 133 25.79 -16.13 14.88
N THR A 134 24.61 -15.73 15.36
CA THR A 134 24.34 -15.62 16.80
C THR A 134 24.09 -17.00 17.42
N GLN A 135 23.40 -17.89 16.72
CA GLN A 135 23.19 -19.29 17.14
C GLN A 135 24.48 -20.11 17.16
N GLU A 136 25.34 -19.98 16.14
CA GLU A 136 26.64 -20.67 16.12
C GLU A 136 27.58 -20.21 17.26
N LYS A 137 27.46 -18.96 17.71
CA LYS A 137 28.20 -18.45 18.87
C LYS A 137 27.65 -18.94 20.21
N SER A 138 26.34 -19.19 20.32
CA SER A 138 25.74 -19.73 21.54
C SER A 138 26.00 -21.23 21.71
N ASP A 139 26.13 -21.97 20.61
CA ASP A 139 26.34 -23.44 20.62
C ASP A 139 27.80 -23.87 20.81
N LYS A 140 28.77 -22.95 20.83
CA LYS A 140 30.14 -23.25 21.25
C LYS A 140 30.30 -22.89 22.73
N PRO A 141 30.12 -23.84 23.68
CA PRO A 141 30.49 -23.61 25.07
C PRO A 141 32.00 -23.33 25.09
N GLY A 142 32.40 -22.35 25.89
CA GLY A 142 33.77 -21.84 25.90
C GLY A 142 34.80 -22.96 25.96
N ASP A 143 35.68 -23.01 24.97
CA ASP A 143 37.03 -23.55 25.13
C ASP A 143 37.74 -22.64 26.15
N SER A 144 37.42 -22.82 27.43
CA SER A 144 38.23 -22.38 28.55
C SER A 144 39.31 -23.43 28.73
N GLN A 145 40.32 -23.39 27.86
CA GLN A 145 41.62 -23.94 28.17
C GLN A 145 42.41 -22.88 28.92
N PHE A 146 42.33 -22.94 30.24
CA PHE A 146 43.40 -22.65 31.19
C PHE A 146 43.32 -23.67 32.32
#